data_AF-A0A419H248-F1
#
_entry.id   AF-A0A419H248-F1
#
_cell.length_a   1.000
_cell.length_b   1.000
_cell.length_c   1.000
_cell.angle_alpha   90.00
_cell.angle_beta   90.00
_cell.angle_gamma   90.00
#
_symmetry.space_group_name_H-M   'P 1'
#
loop_
_entity.id
_entity.type
_entity.pdbx_description
1 polymer ?
#
loop_
_entity_poly.entity_id
_entity_poly.type
_entity_poly.pdbx_seq_one_letter_code
_entity_poly.pdbx_strand_id
1 'polypeptide(L)'
;MNDFIARIENIFRNATSSDELFDAFREAINTRVTDIDLYKILLGNPSLSRDEIKMFAEKLTKEIPGQAFNTFMWTASVFENHKDDYDKLEDAIKYYQRSFEHSPTNDLPLIRLLGLYNFDIDTLANKEILDFVDSRVISVNVKSRVYFSMADLYKRKENYLLAAKYLALGEKAAEREGK
;
A
#
# COMPACT_ATOMS: atom_id res chain seq x y z
N MET A 1 -7.33 28.26 -10.94
CA MET A 1 -7.01 26.82 -10.75
C MET A 1 -6.62 26.54 -9.31
N ASN A 2 -5.70 27.31 -8.71
CA ASN A 2 -5.34 27.15 -7.28
C ASN A 2 -6.54 27.29 -6.33
N ASP A 3 -7.41 28.28 -6.51
CA ASP A 3 -8.59 28.45 -5.66
C ASP A 3 -9.58 27.27 -5.75
N PHE A 4 -9.66 26.65 -6.94
CA PHE A 4 -10.48 25.46 -7.16
C PHE A 4 -9.92 24.26 -6.39
N ILE A 5 -8.61 24.00 -6.52
CA ILE A 5 -7.94 22.90 -5.82
C ILE A 5 -8.04 23.09 -4.30
N ALA A 6 -7.79 24.31 -3.81
CA ALA A 6 -7.92 24.62 -2.38
C ALA A 6 -9.35 24.39 -1.86
N ARG A 7 -10.38 24.72 -2.66
CA ARG A 7 -11.78 24.43 -2.31
C ARG A 7 -12.04 22.92 -2.24
N ILE A 8 -11.62 22.15 -3.24
CA ILE A 8 -11.79 20.69 -3.25
C ILE A 8 -11.05 20.05 -2.07
N GLU A 9 -9.83 20.50 -1.79
CA GLU A 9 -9.04 20.03 -0.65
C GLU A 9 -9.79 20.28 0.66
N ASN A 10 -10.33 21.49 0.84
CA ASN A 10 -11.08 21.84 2.04
C ASN A 10 -12.32 20.94 2.21
N ILE A 11 -13.01 20.59 1.13
CA ILE A 11 -14.14 19.66 1.16
C ILE A 11 -13.65 18.26 1.54
N PHE A 12 -12.64 17.72 0.85
CA PHE A 12 -12.08 16.40 1.15
C PHE A 12 -11.59 16.27 2.59
N ARG A 13 -11.09 17.34 3.18
CA ARG A 13 -10.59 17.34 4.56
C ARG A 13 -11.71 17.39 5.59
N ASN A 14 -12.75 18.19 5.36
CA ASN A 14 -13.69 18.61 6.41
C ASN A 14 -15.13 18.13 6.21
N ALA A 15 -15.49 17.66 5.02
CA ALA A 15 -16.84 17.14 4.77
C ALA A 15 -17.10 15.91 5.65
N THR A 16 -18.29 15.88 6.23
CA THR A 16 -18.78 14.79 7.08
C THR A 16 -19.87 13.96 6.39
N SER A 17 -20.16 14.27 5.12
CA SER A 17 -21.15 13.58 4.30
C SER A 17 -20.48 12.96 3.08
N SER A 18 -20.80 11.70 2.81
CA SER A 18 -20.30 10.99 1.62
C SER A 18 -20.77 11.64 0.31
N ASP A 19 -22.00 12.16 0.28
CA ASP A 19 -22.55 12.82 -0.92
C ASP A 19 -21.72 14.05 -1.30
N GLU A 20 -21.31 14.86 -0.32
CA GLU A 20 -20.49 16.04 -0.54
C GLU A 20 -19.08 15.67 -1.05
N LEU A 21 -18.50 14.61 -0.48
CA LEU A 21 -17.22 14.06 -0.95
C LEU A 21 -17.32 13.52 -2.38
N PHE A 22 -18.41 12.83 -2.70
CA PHE A 22 -18.66 12.27 -4.02
C PHE A 22 -18.83 13.36 -5.08
N ASP A 23 -19.59 14.41 -4.78
CA ASP A 23 -19.78 15.55 -5.68
C ASP A 23 -18.46 16.28 -5.94
N ALA A 24 -17.68 16.58 -4.89
CA ALA A 24 -16.37 17.20 -5.03
C ALA A 24 -15.38 16.30 -5.80
N PHE A 25 -15.42 14.99 -5.56
CA PHE A 25 -14.63 14.02 -6.30
C PHE A 25 -14.96 14.02 -7.79
N ARG A 26 -16.25 13.97 -8.14
CA ARG A 26 -16.70 14.04 -9.54
C ARG A 26 -16.28 15.34 -10.19
N GLU A 27 -16.41 16.46 -9.49
CA GLU A 27 -16.00 17.76 -10.00
C GLU A 27 -14.50 17.81 -10.31
N ALA A 28 -13.66 17.29 -9.39
CA ALA A 28 -12.21 17.21 -9.57
C ALA A 28 -11.83 16.33 -10.77
N ILE A 29 -12.44 15.14 -10.89
CA ILE A 29 -12.20 14.21 -12.00
C ILE A 29 -12.65 14.81 -13.34
N ASN A 30 -13.83 15.42 -13.41
CA ASN A 30 -14.34 16.05 -14.64
C ASN A 30 -13.45 17.22 -15.09
N THR A 31 -12.80 17.88 -14.14
CA THR A 31 -11.83 18.97 -14.39
C THR A 31 -10.42 18.44 -14.67
N ARG A 32 -10.22 17.12 -14.71
CA ARG A 32 -8.95 16.43 -14.98
C ARG A 32 -7.85 16.78 -13.98
N VAL A 33 -8.21 16.93 -12.70
CA VAL A 33 -7.22 17.01 -11.64
C VAL A 33 -6.53 15.66 -11.49
N THR A 34 -5.20 15.64 -11.58
CA THR A 34 -4.39 14.42 -11.47
C THR A 34 -3.47 14.39 -10.26
N ASP A 35 -3.58 15.39 -9.39
CA ASP A 35 -2.80 15.51 -8.17
C ASP A 35 -3.20 14.40 -7.17
N ILE A 36 -2.30 13.44 -6.99
CA ILE A 36 -2.53 12.32 -6.08
C ILE A 36 -2.59 12.76 -4.63
N ASP A 37 -1.88 13.82 -4.24
CA ASP A 37 -1.85 14.26 -2.84
C ASP A 37 -3.20 14.82 -2.41
N LEU A 38 -3.93 15.46 -3.34
CA LEU A 38 -5.33 15.85 -3.12
C LEU A 38 -6.22 14.63 -2.83
N TYR A 39 -6.09 13.56 -3.63
CA TYR A 39 -6.92 12.37 -3.46
C TYR A 39 -6.53 11.51 -2.25
N LYS A 40 -5.28 11.62 -1.76
CA LYS A 40 -4.90 11.03 -0.47
C LYS A 40 -5.70 11.63 0.68
N ILE A 41 -6.01 12.92 0.62
CA ILE A 41 -6.83 13.62 1.62
C ILE A 41 -8.25 13.08 1.60
N LEU A 42 -8.83 12.85 0.41
CA LEU A 42 -10.14 12.20 0.25
C LEU A 42 -10.15 10.82 0.91
N LEU A 43 -9.21 9.94 0.53
CA LEU A 43 -9.17 8.56 1.04
C LEU A 43 -8.87 8.49 2.55
N GLY A 44 -8.26 9.52 3.12
CA GLY A 44 -8.03 9.65 4.56
C GLY A 44 -9.18 10.31 5.33
N ASN A 45 -10.27 10.69 4.67
CA ASN A 45 -11.39 11.33 5.34
C ASN A 45 -12.11 10.33 6.27
N PRO A 46 -12.30 10.66 7.57
CA PRO A 46 -12.87 9.73 8.56
C PRO A 46 -14.36 9.45 8.40
N SER A 47 -15.09 10.23 7.59
CA SER A 47 -16.51 9.98 7.28
C SER A 47 -16.71 8.86 6.27
N LEU A 48 -15.65 8.44 5.55
CA LEU A 48 -15.75 7.35 4.59
C LEU A 48 -15.81 5.99 5.27
N SER A 49 -16.77 5.18 4.84
CA SER A 49 -16.78 3.76 5.12
C SER A 49 -15.69 3.02 4.33
N ARG A 50 -15.40 1.79 4.78
CA ARG A 50 -14.48 0.86 4.10
C ARG A 50 -14.84 0.68 2.62
N ASP A 51 -16.11 0.52 2.30
CA ASP A 51 -16.56 0.28 0.92
C ASP A 51 -16.46 1.53 0.06
N GLU A 52 -16.68 2.72 0.63
CA GLU A 52 -16.49 3.98 -0.08
C GLU A 52 -15.02 4.26 -0.37
N ILE A 53 -14.11 3.98 0.58
CA ILE A 53 -12.66 4.05 0.33
C ILE A 53 -12.28 3.17 -0.86
N LYS A 54 -12.79 1.92 -0.90
CA LYS A 54 -12.57 1.01 -2.03
C LYS A 54 -13.14 1.59 -3.32
N MET A 55 -14.39 2.05 -3.31
CA MET A 55 -15.05 2.64 -4.47
C MET A 55 -14.25 3.81 -5.05
N PHE A 56 -13.83 4.76 -4.22
CA PHE A 56 -13.02 5.89 -4.66
C PHE A 56 -11.66 5.45 -5.20
N ALA A 57 -10.97 4.53 -4.51
CA ALA A 57 -9.69 4.00 -4.97
C ALA A 57 -9.79 3.31 -6.34
N GLU A 58 -10.80 2.43 -6.53
CA GLU A 58 -11.05 1.77 -7.82
C GLU A 58 -11.32 2.79 -8.92
N LYS A 59 -12.16 3.80 -8.63
CA LYS A 59 -12.50 4.83 -9.60
C LYS A 59 -11.26 5.66 -9.97
N LEU A 60 -10.44 6.05 -8.99
CA LEU A 60 -9.19 6.76 -9.22
C LEU A 60 -8.23 6.00 -10.13
N THR A 61 -8.07 4.69 -9.94
CA THR A 61 -7.18 3.89 -10.79
C THR A 61 -7.67 3.74 -12.23
N LYS A 62 -8.98 3.89 -12.47
CA LYS A 62 -9.57 3.88 -13.82
C LYS A 62 -9.44 5.23 -14.51
N GLU A 63 -9.69 6.32 -13.77
CA GLU A 63 -9.68 7.69 -14.31
C GLU A 63 -8.25 8.26 -14.41
N ILE A 64 -7.34 7.81 -13.53
CA ILE A 64 -5.95 8.28 -13.46
C ILE A 64 -4.99 7.07 -13.41
N PRO A 65 -4.90 6.25 -14.47
CA PRO A 65 -4.11 5.01 -14.44
C PRO A 65 -2.63 5.23 -14.11
N GLY A 66 -2.05 6.37 -14.51
CA GLY A 66 -0.67 6.73 -14.20
C GLY A 66 -0.38 6.89 -12.69
N GLN A 67 -1.42 7.01 -11.86
CA GLN A 67 -1.31 7.09 -10.41
C GLN A 67 -1.75 5.80 -9.69
N ALA A 68 -2.15 4.76 -10.41
CA ALA A 68 -2.75 3.56 -9.80
C ALA A 68 -1.82 2.89 -8.76
N PHE A 69 -0.51 2.83 -9.02
CA PHE A 69 0.47 2.37 -8.02
C PHE A 69 0.36 3.15 -6.70
N ASN A 70 0.37 4.49 -6.78
CA ASN A 70 0.30 5.37 -5.61
C ASN A 70 -1.07 5.31 -4.92
N THR A 71 -2.15 5.23 -5.70
CA THR A 71 -3.51 5.04 -5.18
C THR A 71 -3.59 3.75 -4.37
N PHE A 72 -3.16 2.62 -4.93
CA PHE A 72 -3.18 1.34 -4.21
C PHE A 72 -2.28 1.35 -2.97
N MET A 73 -1.09 1.94 -3.04
CA MET A 73 -0.21 2.09 -1.87
C MET A 73 -0.88 2.89 -0.73
N TRP A 74 -1.55 3.99 -1.08
CA TRP A 74 -2.19 4.83 -0.08
C TRP A 74 -3.44 4.17 0.50
N THR A 75 -4.28 3.58 -0.34
CA THR A 75 -5.45 2.82 0.11
C THR A 75 -5.06 1.70 1.08
N ALA A 76 -3.99 0.96 0.76
CA ALA A 76 -3.46 -0.05 1.67
C ALA A 76 -3.04 0.56 3.03
N SER A 77 -2.35 1.70 3.02
CA SER A 77 -1.91 2.39 4.23
C SER A 77 -3.07 2.90 5.09
N VAL A 78 -4.18 3.35 4.48
CA VAL A 78 -5.39 3.76 5.21
C VAL A 78 -5.98 2.58 6.00
N PHE A 79 -6.00 1.39 5.39
CA PHE A 79 -6.47 0.18 6.06
C PHE A 79 -5.46 -0.37 7.09
N GLU A 80 -4.15 -0.30 6.82
CA GLU A 80 -3.08 -0.70 7.74
C GLU A 80 -3.17 0.01 9.09
N ASN A 81 -3.57 1.29 9.12
CA ASN A 81 -3.73 2.06 10.35
C ASN A 81 -4.76 1.47 11.33
N HIS A 82 -5.51 0.46 10.90
CA HIS A 82 -6.50 -0.26 11.69
C HIS A 82 -6.27 -1.78 11.63
N LYS A 83 -5.02 -2.25 11.54
CA LYS A 83 -4.66 -3.66 11.36
C LYS A 83 -5.18 -4.65 12.42
N ASP A 84 -5.67 -4.17 13.56
CA ASP A 84 -6.36 -5.02 14.56
C ASP A 84 -7.76 -5.45 14.09
N ASP A 85 -8.32 -4.74 13.11
CA ASP A 85 -9.53 -5.11 12.37
C ASP A 85 -9.14 -6.03 11.21
N TYR A 86 -9.48 -7.31 11.34
CA TYR A 86 -9.12 -8.37 10.40
C TYR A 86 -9.54 -8.05 8.96
N ASP A 87 -10.72 -7.46 8.79
CA ASP A 87 -11.28 -7.10 7.48
C ASP A 87 -10.46 -6.00 6.81
N LYS A 88 -9.95 -5.04 7.58
CA LYS A 88 -9.06 -3.98 7.09
C LYS A 88 -7.66 -4.50 6.83
N LEU A 89 -7.16 -5.42 7.67
CA LEU A 89 -5.88 -6.08 7.41
C LEU A 89 -5.91 -6.82 6.06
N GLU A 90 -6.96 -7.59 5.77
CA GLU A 90 -7.10 -8.25 4.48
C GLU A 90 -7.10 -7.26 3.29
N ASP A 91 -7.75 -6.10 3.44
CA ASP A 91 -7.73 -5.10 2.38
C ASP A 91 -6.36 -4.43 2.23
N ALA A 92 -5.67 -4.16 3.34
CA ALA A 92 -4.31 -3.63 3.29
C ALA A 92 -3.40 -4.59 2.49
N ILE A 93 -3.50 -5.90 2.77
CA ILE A 93 -2.77 -6.94 2.04
C ILE A 93 -3.14 -6.90 0.54
N LYS A 94 -4.43 -6.97 0.21
CA LYS A 94 -4.91 -6.96 -1.19
C LYS A 94 -4.46 -5.73 -1.96
N TYR A 95 -4.51 -4.54 -1.35
CA TYR A 95 -4.10 -3.31 -2.02
C TYR A 95 -2.58 -3.20 -2.18
N TYR A 96 -1.77 -3.68 -1.22
CA TYR A 96 -0.32 -3.77 -1.45
C TYR A 96 0.04 -4.78 -2.55
N GLN A 97 -0.63 -5.93 -2.61
CA GLN A 97 -0.45 -6.90 -3.70
C GLN A 97 -0.78 -6.27 -5.07
N ARG A 98 -1.90 -5.56 -5.18
CA ARG A 98 -2.28 -4.87 -6.42
C ARG A 98 -1.35 -3.72 -6.80
N SER A 99 -0.83 -3.00 -5.81
CA SER A 99 0.22 -2.01 -6.05
C SER A 99 1.47 -2.67 -6.65
N PHE A 100 1.87 -3.80 -6.11
CA PHE A 100 2.97 -4.59 -6.66
C PHE A 100 2.69 -5.07 -8.08
N GLU A 101 1.51 -5.61 -8.37
CA GLU A 101 1.14 -6.07 -9.71
C GLU A 101 1.22 -4.95 -10.76
N HIS A 102 0.95 -3.70 -10.35
CA HIS A 102 1.10 -2.54 -11.22
C HIS A 102 2.56 -2.09 -11.40
N SER A 103 3.43 -2.33 -10.41
CA SER A 103 4.86 -2.01 -10.50
C SER A 103 5.73 -3.15 -9.94
N PRO A 104 5.85 -4.29 -10.66
CA PRO A 104 6.47 -5.51 -10.12
C PRO A 104 7.98 -5.41 -9.87
N THR A 105 8.60 -4.33 -10.37
CA THR A 105 10.02 -4.02 -10.17
C THR A 105 10.27 -3.19 -8.91
N ASN A 106 9.22 -2.65 -8.29
CA ASN A 106 9.30 -1.86 -7.06
C ASN A 106 9.23 -2.76 -5.83
N ASP A 107 10.21 -2.64 -4.95
CA ASP A 107 10.34 -3.43 -3.72
C ASP A 107 9.43 -2.95 -2.58
N LEU A 108 8.98 -1.69 -2.63
CA LEU A 108 8.26 -1.06 -1.52
C LEU A 108 6.96 -1.79 -1.12
N PRO A 109 6.09 -2.26 -2.03
CA PRO A 109 4.89 -3.00 -1.65
C PRO A 109 5.20 -4.29 -0.89
N LEU A 110 6.26 -5.01 -1.27
CA LEU A 110 6.67 -6.26 -0.59
C LEU A 110 7.16 -5.95 0.82
N ILE A 111 7.93 -4.89 1.00
CA ILE A 111 8.41 -4.44 2.32
C ILE A 111 7.22 -4.04 3.21
N ARG A 112 6.22 -3.35 2.65
CA ARG A 112 5.00 -3.01 3.38
C ARG A 112 4.19 -4.24 3.79
N LEU A 113 4.03 -5.22 2.90
CA LEU A 113 3.41 -6.51 3.22
C LEU A 113 4.09 -7.20 4.41
N LEU A 114 5.43 -7.28 4.42
CA LEU A 114 6.17 -7.84 5.56
C LEU A 114 5.92 -7.08 6.87
N GLY A 115 5.67 -5.77 6.80
CA GLY A 115 5.31 -4.94 7.94
C GLY A 115 3.95 -5.28 8.56
N LEU A 116 3.05 -5.92 7.80
CA LEU A 116 1.74 -6.36 8.28
C LEU A 116 1.79 -7.70 9.04
N TYR A 117 2.96 -8.35 9.11
CA TYR A 117 3.12 -9.62 9.81
C TYR A 117 2.79 -9.48 11.31
N ASN A 118 1.89 -10.34 11.80
CA ASN A 118 1.52 -10.42 13.21
C ASN A 118 2.45 -11.41 13.94
N PHE A 119 3.17 -10.94 14.96
CA PHE A 119 4.13 -11.76 15.72
C PHE A 119 3.52 -12.48 16.93
N ASP A 120 2.33 -12.07 17.37
CA ASP A 120 1.69 -12.58 18.58
C ASP A 120 0.93 -13.89 18.30
N ILE A 121 0.38 -14.00 17.09
CA ILE A 121 -0.41 -15.15 16.65
C ILE A 121 -0.03 -15.57 15.23
N ASP A 122 0.01 -16.88 14.98
CA ASP A 122 0.15 -17.43 13.63
C ASP A 122 -1.19 -17.35 12.90
N THR A 123 -1.22 -16.72 11.73
CA THR A 123 -2.45 -16.40 11.00
C THR A 123 -2.35 -16.81 9.54
N LEU A 124 -3.51 -17.01 8.89
CA LEU A 124 -3.55 -17.23 7.44
C LEU A 124 -2.97 -16.03 6.68
N ALA A 125 -3.19 -14.81 7.17
CA ALA A 125 -2.63 -13.58 6.62
C ALA A 125 -1.09 -13.58 6.66
N ASN A 126 -0.47 -14.04 7.74
CA ASN A 126 1.00 -14.19 7.82
C ASN A 126 1.53 -15.12 6.74
N LYS A 127 0.86 -16.25 6.53
CA LYS A 127 1.24 -17.20 5.49
C LYS A 127 1.09 -16.58 4.10
N GLU A 128 -0.03 -15.92 3.83
CA GLU A 128 -0.26 -15.22 2.56
C GLU A 128 0.81 -14.16 2.27
N ILE A 129 1.16 -13.34 3.26
CA ILE A 129 2.22 -12.34 3.16
C ILE A 129 3.55 -12.98 2.77
N LEU A 130 3.96 -14.05 3.48
CA LEU A 130 5.24 -14.70 3.24
C LEU A 130 5.28 -15.40 1.87
N ASP A 131 4.22 -16.13 1.49
CA ASP A 131 4.11 -16.82 0.21
C ASP A 131 4.15 -15.82 -0.96
N PHE A 132 3.45 -14.69 -0.83
CA PHE A 132 3.46 -13.64 -1.85
C PHE A 132 4.85 -13.00 -1.96
N VAL A 133 5.48 -12.61 -0.84
CA VAL A 133 6.79 -11.94 -0.88
C VAL A 133 7.87 -12.86 -1.43
N ASP A 134 7.93 -14.12 -1.01
CA ASP A 134 8.95 -15.08 -1.45
C ASP A 134 8.85 -15.37 -2.96
N SER A 135 7.63 -15.48 -3.50
CA SER A 135 7.41 -15.72 -4.93
C SER A 135 7.68 -14.50 -5.81
N ARG A 136 7.60 -13.29 -5.26
CA ARG A 136 7.67 -12.03 -6.01
C ARG A 136 8.98 -11.27 -5.89
N VAL A 137 9.79 -11.52 -4.85
CA VAL A 137 11.09 -10.85 -4.66
C VAL A 137 12.04 -11.00 -5.86
N ILE A 138 11.89 -12.05 -6.67
CA ILE A 138 12.72 -12.22 -7.87
C ILE A 138 12.52 -11.14 -8.93
N SER A 139 11.35 -10.48 -8.99
CA SER A 139 11.04 -9.48 -10.01
C SER A 139 11.42 -8.05 -9.63
N VAL A 140 11.78 -7.78 -8.37
CA VAL A 140 12.11 -6.41 -7.94
C VAL A 140 13.53 -6.01 -8.35
N ASN A 141 13.73 -4.71 -8.58
CA ASN A 141 15.04 -4.15 -8.91
C ASN A 141 15.99 -4.18 -7.71
N VAL A 142 15.46 -3.87 -6.51
CA VAL A 142 16.24 -3.79 -5.26
C VAL A 142 15.82 -4.94 -4.34
N LYS A 143 16.33 -6.14 -4.62
CA LYS A 143 16.03 -7.37 -3.88
C LYS A 143 16.65 -7.35 -2.49
N SER A 144 17.81 -6.71 -2.34
CA SER A 144 18.53 -6.63 -1.06
C SER A 144 17.64 -6.11 0.07
N ARG A 145 16.89 -5.03 -0.15
CA ARG A 145 15.98 -4.43 0.83
C ARG A 145 14.87 -5.39 1.28
N VAL A 146 14.30 -6.15 0.35
CA VAL A 146 13.28 -7.15 0.68
C VAL A 146 13.89 -8.29 1.48
N TYR A 147 15.07 -8.79 1.08
CA TYR A 147 15.78 -9.85 1.80
C TYR A 147 16.20 -9.43 3.21
N PHE A 148 16.71 -8.22 3.41
CA PHE A 148 17.00 -7.70 4.74
C PHE A 148 15.73 -7.60 5.60
N SER A 149 14.62 -7.15 5.03
CA SER A 149 13.33 -7.11 5.73
C SER A 149 12.85 -8.51 6.14
N MET A 150 13.04 -9.52 5.27
CA MET A 150 12.76 -10.93 5.62
C MET A 150 13.71 -11.45 6.70
N ALA A 151 15.00 -11.11 6.65
CA ALA A 151 15.97 -11.52 7.65
C ALA A 151 15.60 -10.99 9.05
N ASP A 152 15.22 -9.72 9.14
CA ASP A 152 14.75 -9.10 10.39
C ASP A 152 13.45 -9.74 10.89
N LEU A 153 12.51 -10.03 9.99
CA LEU A 153 11.28 -10.74 10.34
C LEU A 153 11.58 -12.13 10.92
N TYR A 154 12.42 -12.93 10.26
CA TYR A 154 12.74 -14.28 10.75
C TYR A 154 13.59 -14.25 12.03
N LYS A 155 14.42 -13.23 12.23
CA LYS A 155 15.13 -13.01 13.49
C LYS A 155 14.16 -12.76 14.64
N ARG A 156 13.11 -11.95 14.41
CA ARG A 156 12.04 -11.70 15.39
C ARG A 156 11.18 -12.94 15.67
N LYS A 157 11.04 -13.84 14.69
CA LYS A 157 10.43 -15.17 14.86
C LYS A 157 11.36 -16.19 15.54
N GLU A 158 12.56 -15.77 15.97
CA GLU A 158 13.62 -16.64 16.52
C GLU A 158 14.05 -17.77 15.57
N ASN A 159 13.75 -17.64 14.28
CA ASN A 159 14.19 -18.57 13.24
C ASN A 159 15.52 -18.09 12.66
N TYR A 160 16.59 -18.29 13.44
CA TYR A 160 17.93 -17.81 13.09
C TYR A 160 18.49 -18.45 11.81
N LEU A 161 18.06 -19.68 11.47
CA LEU A 161 18.47 -20.33 10.23
C LEU A 161 17.95 -19.57 9.01
N LEU A 162 16.66 -19.25 8.97
CA LEU A 162 16.09 -18.46 7.89
C LEU A 162 16.57 -17.02 7.92
N ALA A 163 16.75 -16.43 9.10
CA ALA A 163 17.33 -15.09 9.23
C ALA A 163 18.72 -15.02 8.58
N ALA A 164 19.62 -15.96 8.88
CA ALA A 164 20.95 -16.03 8.27
C ALA A 164 20.89 -16.28 6.76
N LYS A 165 19.98 -17.14 6.29
CA LYS A 165 19.75 -17.38 4.86
C LYS A 165 19.38 -16.07 4.13
N TYR A 166 18.39 -15.34 4.63
CA TYR A 166 17.93 -14.12 3.98
C TYR A 166 18.93 -12.97 4.12
N LEU A 167 19.71 -12.91 5.21
CA LEU A 167 20.82 -11.96 5.33
C LEU A 167 21.86 -12.18 4.22
N ALA A 168 22.33 -13.42 4.04
CA ALA A 168 23.29 -13.76 2.99
C ALA A 168 22.75 -13.50 1.57
N LEU A 169 21.46 -13.74 1.34
CA LEU A 169 20.80 -13.38 0.08
C LEU A 169 20.75 -11.86 -0.12
N GLY A 170 20.49 -11.09 0.94
CA GLY A 170 20.46 -9.63 0.92
C GLY A 170 21.82 -9.03 0.61
N GLU A 171 22.89 -9.50 1.27
CA GLU A 171 24.28 -9.08 1.01
C GLU A 171 24.68 -9.35 -0.44
N LYS A 172 24.44 -10.56 -0.92
CA LYS A 172 24.73 -10.96 -2.31
C LYS A 172 23.94 -10.14 -3.33
N ALA A 173 22.70 -9.77 -3.02
CA ALA A 173 21.89 -8.91 -3.89
C ALA A 173 22.44 -7.47 -3.89
N ALA A 174 22.79 -6.92 -2.72
CA ALA A 174 23.34 -5.57 -2.61
C ALA A 174 24.65 -5.41 -3.40
N GLU A 175 25.54 -6.39 -3.36
CA GLU A 175 26.77 -6.42 -4.16
C GLU A 175 26.51 -6.37 -5.68
N ARG A 176 25.38 -6.92 -6.13
CA ARG A 176 24.98 -6.93 -7.55
C ARG A 176 24.28 -5.65 -7.96
N GLU A 177 23.53 -5.04 -7.04
CA GLU A 177 22.78 -3.80 -7.24
C GLU A 177 23.68 -2.56 -7.19
N GLY A 178 24.80 -2.62 -6.45
CA GLY A 178 25.80 -1.56 -6.39
C GLY A 178 26.79 -1.54 -7.56
N LYS A 179 26.60 -2.40 -8.57
CA LYS A 179 27.36 -2.45 -9.82
C LYS A 179 26.54 -1.88 -10.96
#